data_AF-A0A7W1INW7-F1
#
_entry.id   AF-A0A7W1INW7-F1
#
_cell.length_a   1.000
_cell.length_b   1.000
_cell.length_c   1.000
_cell.angle_alpha   90.00
_cell.angle_beta   90.00
_cell.angle_gamma   90.00
#
_symmetry.space_group_name_H-M   'P 1'
#
loop_
_entity.id
_entity.type
_entity.pdbx_description
1 polymer ?
#
loop_
_entity_poly.entity_id
_entity_poly.type
_entity_poly.pdbx_seq_one_letter_code
_entity_poly.pdbx_strand_id
1 'polypeptide(L)'
;MLVTCVAIIFKTVLLFIFAQLFTNLRIIVKIFFCFAFLFILSCQGEKKEEVKAKPRIFEGYHPMLDEIIRSKDGVFRGINLNSKPEVIKTIESAVPVERSPGHLYFEYKINDETNYSIDYTLNKDSLEEINLQINSNDLELANYLFCDLKDYYANKLPNPTEDKGYVVYNCFEGQRKPFVVSLSDNSSPTQGTINMVIYKDK
;
A
#
# COMPACT_ATOMS: atom_id res chain seq x y z
N MET A 1 0.27 -39.86 -87.02
CA MET A 1 1.19 -38.81 -86.55
C MET A 1 0.51 -37.73 -85.69
N LEU A 2 -0.76 -37.38 -85.93
CA LEU A 2 -1.49 -36.39 -85.10
C LEU A 2 -1.78 -36.86 -83.66
N VAL A 3 -2.17 -38.12 -83.48
CA VAL A 3 -2.56 -38.70 -82.17
C VAL A 3 -1.39 -38.75 -81.18
N THR A 4 -0.18 -39.07 -81.66
CA THR A 4 1.04 -39.10 -80.84
C THR A 4 1.46 -37.71 -80.36
N CYS A 5 1.17 -36.65 -81.13
CA CYS A 5 1.53 -35.28 -80.76
C CYS A 5 0.62 -34.75 -79.63
N VAL A 6 -0.68 -35.04 -79.69
CA VAL A 6 -1.66 -34.63 -78.66
C VAL A 6 -1.37 -35.33 -77.33
N ALA A 7 -0.99 -36.61 -77.34
CA ALA A 7 -0.65 -37.35 -76.12
C ALA A 7 0.60 -36.80 -75.41
N ILE A 8 1.61 -36.33 -76.17
CA ILE A 8 2.83 -35.74 -75.60
C ILE A 8 2.51 -34.39 -74.96
N ILE A 9 1.72 -33.54 -75.64
CA ILE A 9 1.31 -32.22 -75.13
C ILE A 9 0.46 -32.39 -73.86
N PHE A 10 -0.48 -33.34 -73.84
CA PHE A 10 -1.31 -33.58 -72.66
C PHE A 10 -0.47 -34.05 -71.46
N LYS A 11 0.51 -34.94 -71.70
CA LYS A 11 1.39 -35.44 -70.64
C LYS A 11 2.32 -34.36 -70.08
N THR A 12 2.85 -33.47 -70.91
CA THR A 12 3.71 -32.36 -70.46
C THR A 12 2.91 -31.30 -69.71
N VAL A 13 1.70 -30.97 -70.14
CA VAL A 13 0.81 -30.04 -69.42
C VAL A 13 0.41 -30.62 -68.06
N LEU A 14 0.05 -31.91 -68.00
CA LEU A 14 -0.31 -32.56 -66.74
C LEU A 14 0.87 -32.59 -65.76
N LEU A 15 2.08 -32.92 -66.22
CA LEU A 15 3.29 -32.88 -65.41
C LEU A 15 3.60 -31.48 -64.88
N PHE A 16 3.37 -30.45 -65.69
CA PHE A 16 3.57 -29.05 -65.27
C PHE A 16 2.56 -28.62 -64.19
N ILE A 17 1.29 -29.01 -64.34
CA ILE A 17 0.24 -28.73 -63.33
C ILE A 17 0.58 -29.45 -62.01
N PHE A 18 0.98 -30.73 -62.06
CA PHE A 18 1.37 -31.47 -60.85
C PHE A 18 2.61 -30.87 -60.17
N ALA A 19 3.60 -30.41 -60.95
CA ALA A 19 4.77 -29.73 -60.41
C ALA A 19 4.41 -28.42 -59.70
N GLN A 20 3.52 -27.60 -60.28
CA GLN A 20 3.04 -26.37 -59.65
C GLN A 20 2.19 -26.65 -58.40
N LEU A 21 1.40 -27.72 -58.39
CA LEU A 21 0.63 -28.11 -57.20
C LEU A 21 1.57 -28.51 -56.04
N PHE A 22 2.65 -29.22 -56.35
CA PHE A 22 3.63 -29.68 -55.36
C PHE A 22 4.46 -28.54 -54.76
N THR A 23 4.82 -27.52 -55.55
CA THR A 23 5.52 -26.33 -55.03
C THR A 23 4.62 -25.49 -54.14
N ASN A 24 3.35 -25.30 -54.51
CA ASN A 24 2.38 -24.57 -53.68
C ASN A 24 2.11 -25.29 -52.34
N LEU A 25 2.01 -26.63 -52.35
CA LEU A 25 1.83 -27.42 -51.11
C LEU A 25 3.02 -27.26 -50.14
N ARG A 26 4.26 -27.22 -50.66
CA ARG A 26 5.46 -26.99 -49.82
C ARG A 26 5.48 -25.61 -49.18
N ILE A 27 4.97 -24.59 -49.87
CA ILE A 27 4.88 -23.22 -49.34
C ILE A 27 3.83 -23.15 -48.22
N ILE A 28 2.65 -23.75 -48.42
CA ILE A 28 1.57 -23.79 -47.43
C ILE A 28 2.04 -24.50 -46.14
N VAL A 29 2.75 -25.62 -46.26
CA VAL A 29 3.29 -26.35 -45.10
C VAL A 29 4.30 -25.50 -44.32
N LYS A 30 5.16 -24.73 -45.01
CA LYS A 30 6.11 -23.83 -44.34
C LYS A 30 5.41 -22.67 -43.63
N ILE A 31 4.37 -22.08 -44.23
CA ILE A 31 3.58 -21.01 -43.61
C ILE A 31 2.85 -21.54 -42.37
N PHE A 32 2.26 -22.74 -42.46
CA PHE A 32 1.59 -23.37 -41.32
C PHE A 32 2.57 -23.64 -40.16
N PHE A 33 3.78 -24.11 -40.45
CA PHE A 33 4.81 -24.34 -39.43
C PHE A 33 5.31 -23.02 -38.79
N CYS A 34 5.41 -21.94 -39.56
CA CYS A 34 5.77 -20.61 -39.05
C CYS A 34 4.67 -20.04 -38.12
N PHE A 35 3.40 -20.18 -38.51
CA PHE A 35 2.28 -19.74 -37.68
C PHE A 35 2.17 -20.55 -36.39
N ALA A 36 2.39 -21.88 -36.44
CA ALA A 36 2.41 -22.71 -35.24
C ALA A 36 3.51 -22.27 -34.25
N PHE A 37 4.67 -21.84 -34.73
CA PHE A 37 5.76 -21.37 -33.87
C PHE A 37 5.45 -20.03 -33.18
N LEU A 38 4.68 -19.14 -33.82
CA LEU A 38 4.25 -17.87 -33.23
C LEU A 38 3.25 -18.06 -32.07
N PHE A 39 2.43 -19.10 -32.10
CA PHE A 39 1.50 -19.39 -31.00
C PHE A 39 2.20 -19.91 -29.72
N ILE A 40 3.37 -20.53 -29.83
CA ILE A 40 4.10 -21.08 -28.67
C ILE A 40 4.81 -19.96 -27.88
N LEU A 41 5.18 -18.85 -28.53
CA LEU A 41 5.85 -17.72 -27.88
C LEU A 41 4.90 -16.76 -27.15
N SER A 42 3.59 -16.84 -27.39
CA SER A 42 2.59 -15.97 -26.77
C SER A 42 2.06 -16.47 -25.41
N CYS A 43 2.59 -17.60 -24.90
CA CYS A 43 2.21 -18.20 -23.61
C CYS A 43 3.31 -18.07 -22.55
N GLN A 44 4.14 -17.03 -22.60
CA GLN A 44 4.86 -16.58 -21.40
C GLN A 44 3.89 -15.74 -20.57
N GLY A 45 3.03 -16.42 -19.80
CA GLY A 45 2.29 -15.77 -18.73
C GLY A 45 3.28 -15.09 -17.81
N GLU A 46 3.13 -13.78 -17.64
CA GLU A 46 3.86 -13.01 -16.64
C GLU A 46 3.73 -13.76 -15.32
N LYS A 47 4.83 -14.36 -14.86
CA LYS A 47 4.91 -14.89 -13.50
C LYS A 47 4.76 -13.69 -12.59
N LYS A 48 3.54 -13.48 -12.09
CA LYS A 48 3.24 -12.55 -11.00
C LYS A 48 4.26 -12.85 -9.91
N GLU A 49 5.24 -11.96 -9.73
CA GLU A 49 6.15 -12.07 -8.61
C GLU A 49 5.29 -12.08 -7.35
N GLU A 50 5.32 -13.19 -6.61
CA GLU A 50 4.74 -13.25 -5.28
C GLU A 50 5.50 -12.23 -4.44
N VAL A 51 4.90 -11.04 -4.29
CA VAL A 51 5.36 -10.01 -3.37
C VAL A 51 5.41 -10.67 -2.00
N LYS A 52 6.61 -11.05 -1.55
CA LYS A 52 6.81 -11.58 -0.20
C LYS A 52 6.25 -10.55 0.77
N ALA A 53 5.13 -10.90 1.40
CA ALA A 53 4.47 -10.03 2.36
C ALA A 53 5.48 -9.66 3.46
N LYS A 54 5.62 -8.37 3.73
CA LYS A 54 6.48 -7.89 4.82
C LYS A 54 5.99 -8.53 6.13
N PRO A 55 6.89 -8.93 7.04
CA PRO A 55 6.49 -9.43 8.34
C PRO A 55 5.68 -8.35 9.08
N ARG A 56 4.56 -8.75 9.70
CA ARG A 56 3.66 -7.87 10.46
C ARG A 56 4.34 -7.38 11.74
N ILE A 57 4.10 -6.13 12.12
CA ILE A 57 4.63 -5.55 13.37
C ILE A 57 3.60 -5.71 14.50
N PHE A 58 2.33 -5.44 14.17
CA PHE A 58 1.19 -5.52 15.08
C PHE A 58 0.35 -6.76 14.74
N GLU A 59 0.81 -7.93 15.18
CA GLU A 59 0.04 -9.17 15.09
C GLU A 59 -1.26 -9.06 15.90
N GLY A 60 -2.37 -9.59 15.35
CA GLY A 60 -3.70 -9.51 15.97
C GLY A 60 -4.46 -8.21 15.70
N TYR A 61 -3.81 -7.18 15.14
CA TYR A 61 -4.45 -5.92 14.75
C TYR A 61 -4.67 -5.85 13.23
N HIS A 62 -5.46 -4.88 12.78
CA HIS A 62 -5.66 -4.58 11.37
C HIS A 62 -4.32 -4.20 10.69
N PRO A 63 -4.03 -4.68 9.45
CA PRO A 63 -2.77 -4.40 8.75
C PRO A 63 -2.40 -2.93 8.63
N MET A 64 -3.38 -2.03 8.55
CA MET A 64 -3.12 -0.59 8.46
C MET A 64 -2.47 -0.01 9.72
N LEU A 65 -2.54 -0.70 10.86
CA LEU A 65 -1.84 -0.26 12.06
C LEU A 65 -0.31 -0.33 11.89
N ASP A 66 0.19 -1.25 11.05
CA ASP A 66 1.62 -1.31 10.69
C ASP A 66 2.05 -0.03 9.94
N GLU A 67 1.17 0.54 9.12
CA GLU A 67 1.43 1.79 8.39
C GLU A 67 1.22 3.04 9.28
N ILE A 68 0.24 2.98 10.20
CA ILE A 68 -0.15 4.11 11.05
C ILE A 68 0.72 4.24 12.30
N ILE A 69 1.17 3.15 12.91
CA ILE A 69 1.98 3.21 14.14
C ILE A 69 3.44 2.86 13.86
N ARG A 70 3.76 2.10 12.81
CA ARG A 70 5.11 1.77 12.27
C ARG A 70 6.13 1.13 13.21
N SER A 71 6.09 1.39 14.51
CA SER A 71 6.99 0.87 15.53
C SER A 71 6.31 0.87 16.89
N LYS A 72 6.64 -0.14 17.70
CA LYS A 72 6.21 -0.23 19.10
C LYS A 72 6.98 0.75 20.00
N ASP A 73 8.15 1.21 19.55
CA ASP A 73 9.03 2.09 20.29
C ASP A 73 8.48 3.52 20.39
N GLY A 74 8.98 4.26 21.39
CA GLY A 74 8.60 5.64 21.63
C GLY A 74 7.16 5.82 22.12
N VAL A 75 6.63 7.04 22.07
CA VAL A 75 5.20 7.29 22.32
C VAL A 75 4.39 7.02 21.04
N PHE A 76 4.93 7.39 19.87
CA PHE A 76 4.29 7.24 18.57
C PHE A 76 5.34 7.02 17.47
N ARG A 77 5.26 5.93 16.69
CA ARG A 77 6.17 5.64 15.56
C ARG A 77 7.67 5.70 15.86
N GLY A 78 8.10 5.34 17.08
CA GLY A 78 9.50 5.48 17.48
C GLY A 78 9.91 6.90 17.91
N ILE A 79 8.99 7.86 17.89
CA ILE A 79 9.20 9.24 18.33
C ILE A 79 8.79 9.34 19.80
N ASN A 80 9.60 10.03 20.60
CA ASN A 80 9.27 10.43 21.97
C ASN A 80 8.94 11.92 22.04
N LEU A 81 8.10 12.33 22.99
CA LEU A 81 8.02 13.75 23.35
C LEU A 81 9.39 14.27 23.77
N ASN A 82 9.60 15.57 23.61
CA ASN A 82 10.89 16.27 23.71
C ASN A 82 11.92 15.95 22.61
N SER A 83 11.59 15.10 21.63
CA SER A 83 12.48 14.87 20.48
C SER A 83 12.68 16.15 19.67
N LYS A 84 13.85 16.28 19.07
CA LYS A 84 14.18 17.36 18.15
C LYS A 84 13.49 17.18 16.79
N PRO A 85 13.19 18.26 16.06
CA PRO A 85 12.53 18.18 14.75
C PRO A 85 13.33 17.37 13.71
N GLU A 86 14.65 17.27 13.85
CA GLU A 86 15.49 16.44 12.98
C GLU A 86 15.15 14.96 13.11
N VAL A 87 14.84 14.49 14.32
CA VAL A 87 14.47 13.08 14.58
C VAL A 87 13.15 12.75 13.86
N ILE A 88 12.17 13.64 13.94
CA ILE A 88 10.87 13.49 13.26
C ILE A 88 11.08 13.36 11.76
N LYS A 89 11.88 14.24 11.16
CA LYS A 89 12.20 14.21 9.71
C LYS A 89 12.95 12.96 9.26
N THR A 90 13.70 12.30 10.15
CA THR A 90 14.37 11.02 9.82
C THR A 90 13.44 9.82 9.89
N ILE A 91 12.38 9.90 10.71
CA ILE A 91 11.41 8.82 10.90
C ILE A 91 10.29 8.90 9.87
N GLU A 92 9.85 10.10 9.52
CA GLU A 92 8.83 10.29 8.51
C GLU A 92 9.40 10.08 7.11
N SER A 93 8.74 9.21 6.35
CA SER A 93 9.14 8.87 4.98
C SER A 93 8.75 9.93 3.96
N ALA A 94 7.77 10.77 4.29
CA ALA A 94 7.29 11.84 3.42
C ALA A 94 7.96 13.19 3.76
N VAL A 95 7.95 14.09 2.78
CA VAL A 95 8.28 15.50 3.02
C VAL A 95 7.06 16.16 3.67
N PRO A 96 7.25 17.02 4.69
CA PRO A 96 6.13 17.72 5.31
C PRO A 96 5.43 18.64 4.29
N VAL A 97 4.10 18.64 4.33
CA VAL A 97 3.25 19.55 3.54
C VAL A 97 3.38 20.97 4.06
N GLU A 98 3.44 21.13 5.39
CA GLU A 98 3.71 22.43 6.03
C GLU A 98 4.89 22.32 7.00
N ARG A 99 5.71 23.38 7.02
CA ARG A 99 6.89 23.44 7.86
C ARG A 99 7.09 24.86 8.40
N SER A 100 7.13 24.97 9.73
CA SER A 100 7.55 26.17 10.43
C SER A 100 8.46 25.81 11.63
N PRO A 101 9.07 26.77 12.33
CA PRO A 101 9.88 26.48 13.52
C PRO A 101 9.12 25.77 14.65
N GLY A 102 7.81 25.99 14.75
CA GLY A 102 6.95 25.42 15.80
C GLY A 102 6.08 24.26 15.34
N HIS A 103 6.20 23.83 14.08
CA HIS A 103 5.17 22.98 13.47
C HIS A 103 5.70 22.18 12.28
N LEU A 104 5.33 20.90 12.21
CA LEU A 104 5.52 20.04 11.04
C LEU A 104 4.22 19.28 10.75
N TYR A 105 3.70 19.41 9.54
CA TYR A 105 2.47 18.73 9.13
C TYR A 105 2.74 17.78 7.96
N PHE A 106 2.21 16.56 8.07
CA PHE A 106 2.37 15.50 7.08
C PHE A 106 1.02 14.92 6.69
N GLU A 107 0.89 14.51 5.43
CA GLU A 107 -0.28 13.81 4.92
C GLU A 107 0.14 12.52 4.25
N TYR A 108 -0.68 11.49 4.44
CA TYR A 108 -0.44 10.15 3.94
C TYR A 108 -1.73 9.56 3.38
N LYS A 109 -1.61 8.88 2.24
CA LYS A 109 -2.68 8.09 1.64
C LYS A 109 -2.34 6.61 1.82
N ILE A 110 -3.22 5.83 2.45
CA ILE A 110 -3.06 4.37 2.60
C ILE A 110 -3.65 3.68 1.37
N ASN A 111 -4.88 4.03 1.02
CA ASN A 111 -5.60 3.56 -0.15
C ASN A 111 -6.58 4.63 -0.64
N ASP A 112 -7.48 4.30 -1.57
CA ASP A 112 -8.42 5.28 -2.15
C ASP A 112 -9.50 5.76 -1.18
N GLU A 113 -9.75 5.01 -0.11
CA GLU A 113 -10.82 5.30 0.85
C GLU A 113 -10.29 5.87 2.15
N THR A 114 -9.00 5.67 2.46
CA THR A 114 -8.40 5.97 3.75
C THR A 114 -7.11 6.77 3.62
N ASN A 115 -7.08 7.90 4.32
CA ASN A 115 -5.91 8.76 4.49
C ASN A 115 -5.73 9.14 5.96
N TYR A 116 -4.57 9.68 6.29
CA TYR A 116 -4.34 10.25 7.59
C TYR A 116 -3.35 11.40 7.51
N SER A 117 -3.41 12.29 8.49
CA SER A 117 -2.47 13.38 8.67
C SER A 117 -1.85 13.33 10.06
N ILE A 118 -0.64 13.88 10.17
CA ILE A 118 0.06 14.02 11.44
C ILE A 118 0.57 15.44 11.57
N ASP A 119 0.15 16.09 12.64
CA ASP A 119 0.60 17.41 13.05
C ASP A 119 1.50 17.28 14.28
N TYR A 120 2.73 17.77 14.15
CA TYR A 120 3.70 17.85 15.23
C TYR A 120 3.86 19.30 15.68
N THR A 121 3.52 19.59 16.94
CA THR A 121 3.75 20.91 17.55
C THR A 121 5.03 20.92 18.38
N LEU A 122 5.89 21.90 18.09
CA LEU A 122 7.22 22.05 18.67
C LEU A 122 7.30 23.35 19.48
N ASN A 123 7.96 23.29 20.63
CA ASN A 123 8.33 24.47 21.43
C ASN A 123 9.84 24.49 21.63
N LYS A 124 10.52 25.51 21.12
CA LYS A 124 11.99 25.66 21.20
C LYS A 124 12.72 24.37 20.77
N ASP A 125 12.38 23.85 19.58
CA ASP A 125 12.92 22.62 19.00
C ASP A 125 12.66 21.35 19.82
N SER A 126 11.68 21.37 20.72
CA SER A 126 11.27 20.23 21.53
C SER A 126 9.84 19.83 21.18
N LEU A 127 9.63 18.56 20.82
CA LEU A 127 8.28 18.06 20.53
C LEU A 127 7.40 18.11 21.79
N GLU A 128 6.26 18.82 21.70
CA GLU A 128 5.29 18.98 22.77
C GLU A 128 4.03 18.14 22.55
N GLU A 129 3.55 18.11 21.31
CA GLU A 129 2.29 17.49 20.95
C GLU A 129 2.35 16.81 19.58
N ILE A 130 1.64 15.68 19.47
CA ILE A 130 1.42 14.93 18.24
C ILE A 130 -0.08 14.79 18.06
N ASN A 131 -0.64 15.24 16.94
CA ASN A 131 -2.03 15.05 16.58
C ASN A 131 -2.11 14.20 15.30
N LEU A 132 -2.76 13.04 15.42
CA LEU A 132 -3.07 12.12 14.32
C LEU A 132 -4.55 12.23 14.01
N GLN A 133 -4.88 12.48 12.75
CA GLN A 133 -6.24 12.39 12.24
C GLN A 133 -6.29 11.34 11.14
N ILE A 134 -7.17 10.34 11.28
CA ILE A 134 -7.43 9.32 10.26
C ILE A 134 -8.82 9.59 9.70
N ASN A 135 -8.92 9.66 8.37
CA ASN A 135 -10.21 9.79 7.67
C ASN A 135 -10.42 8.56 6.79
N SER A 136 -11.62 7.97 6.85
CA SER A 136 -12.01 6.86 5.98
C SER A 136 -13.43 7.02 5.46
N ASN A 137 -13.65 6.65 4.20
CA ASN A 137 -15.01 6.50 3.65
C ASN A 137 -15.65 5.15 4.02
N ASP A 138 -14.88 4.22 4.59
CA ASP A 138 -15.36 2.96 5.14
C ASP A 138 -15.54 3.10 6.66
N LEU A 139 -16.80 3.16 7.11
CA LEU A 139 -17.16 3.33 8.51
C LEU A 139 -16.81 2.11 9.36
N GLU A 140 -16.89 0.90 8.78
CA GLU A 140 -16.57 -0.33 9.51
C GLU A 140 -15.07 -0.39 9.78
N LEU A 141 -14.27 -0.07 8.76
CA LEU A 141 -12.82 0.06 8.88
C LEU A 141 -12.43 1.14 9.90
N ALA A 142 -13.06 2.31 9.88
CA ALA A 142 -12.80 3.35 10.87
C ALA A 142 -13.08 2.87 12.30
N ASN A 143 -14.19 2.16 12.52
CA ASN A 143 -14.50 1.59 13.83
C ASN A 143 -13.44 0.54 14.26
N TYR A 144 -13.00 -0.34 13.35
CA TYR A 144 -11.92 -1.29 13.66
C TYR A 144 -10.61 -0.59 14.02
N LEU A 145 -10.21 0.44 13.27
CA LEU A 145 -8.99 1.20 13.55
C LEU A 145 -9.07 1.94 14.89
N PHE A 146 -10.24 2.48 15.24
CA PHE A 146 -10.46 3.10 16.54
C PHE A 146 -10.27 2.10 17.68
N CYS A 147 -10.90 0.92 17.57
CA CYS A 147 -10.75 -0.17 18.54
C CYS A 147 -9.29 -0.63 18.65
N ASP A 148 -8.61 -0.83 17.52
CA ASP A 148 -7.20 -1.25 17.49
C ASP A 148 -6.28 -0.22 18.17
N LEU A 149 -6.47 1.06 17.90
CA LEU A 149 -5.71 2.14 18.56
C LEU A 149 -5.98 2.16 20.05
N LYS A 150 -7.25 2.03 20.46
CA LYS A 150 -7.62 1.96 21.88
C LYS A 150 -6.92 0.78 22.56
N ASP A 151 -7.04 -0.42 22.01
CA ASP A 151 -6.45 -1.62 22.58
C ASP A 151 -4.92 -1.57 22.58
N TYR A 152 -4.31 -1.00 21.55
CA TYR A 152 -2.86 -0.78 21.49
C TYR A 152 -2.37 0.10 22.65
N TYR A 153 -3.00 1.27 22.87
CA TYR A 153 -2.57 2.16 23.95
C TYR A 153 -2.97 1.66 25.34
N ALA A 154 -4.07 0.91 25.47
CA ALA A 154 -4.42 0.25 26.73
C ALA A 154 -3.42 -0.83 27.15
N ASN A 155 -2.84 -1.55 26.19
CA ASN A 155 -1.78 -2.51 26.46
C ASN A 155 -0.41 -1.86 26.69
N LYS A 156 -0.18 -0.68 26.09
CA LYS A 156 1.09 0.04 26.16
C LYS A 156 1.21 0.92 27.40
N LEU A 157 0.11 1.46 27.91
CA LEU A 157 0.09 2.46 28.98
C LEU A 157 -0.78 1.99 30.15
N PRO A 158 -0.33 2.16 31.40
CA PRO A 158 -1.13 1.79 32.57
C PRO A 158 -2.29 2.77 32.79
N ASN A 159 -3.35 2.31 33.46
CA ASN A 159 -4.43 3.12 34.02
C ASN A 159 -5.19 4.04 33.02
N PRO A 160 -5.86 3.48 31.99
CA PRO A 160 -6.78 4.27 31.17
C PRO A 160 -7.88 4.92 32.02
N THR A 161 -8.18 6.18 31.73
CA THR A 161 -9.36 6.87 32.25
C THR A 161 -10.24 7.29 31.07
N GLU A 162 -11.51 6.93 31.08
CA GLU A 162 -12.48 7.41 30.09
C GLU A 162 -13.19 8.66 30.64
N ASP A 163 -13.13 9.78 29.91
CA ASP A 163 -13.88 11.00 30.24
C ASP A 163 -14.54 11.56 28.97
N LYS A 164 -15.88 11.69 28.98
CA LYS A 164 -16.68 12.32 27.91
C LYS A 164 -16.40 11.82 26.48
N GLY A 165 -16.16 10.53 26.30
CA GLY A 165 -15.89 9.93 24.98
C GLY A 165 -14.43 10.03 24.52
N TYR A 166 -13.56 10.56 25.38
CA TYR A 166 -12.11 10.48 25.21
C TYR A 166 -11.55 9.35 26.07
N VAL A 167 -10.64 8.57 25.50
CA VAL A 167 -9.81 7.63 26.28
C VAL A 167 -8.49 8.31 26.57
N VAL A 168 -8.23 8.58 27.85
CA VAL A 168 -7.05 9.28 28.34
C VAL A 168 -6.11 8.29 29.01
N TYR A 169 -4.88 8.17 28.49
CA TYR A 169 -3.83 7.36 29.10
C TYR A 169 -2.78 8.26 29.74
N ASN A 170 -2.58 8.12 31.05
CA ASN A 170 -1.58 8.86 31.79
C ASN A 170 -0.34 7.98 32.03
N CYS A 171 0.79 8.36 31.44
CA CYS A 171 2.04 7.65 31.69
C CYS A 171 2.80 8.25 32.88
N PHE A 172 2.76 7.58 34.03
CA PHE A 172 3.58 7.91 35.20
C PHE A 172 4.68 6.85 35.41
N GLU A 173 5.61 6.69 34.48
CA GLU A 173 6.76 5.77 34.66
C GLU A 173 8.05 6.50 35.03
N GLY A 174 8.36 6.55 36.33
CA GLY A 174 9.68 6.90 36.86
C GLY A 174 10.22 8.28 36.44
N GLN A 175 11.40 8.32 35.82
CA GLN A 175 12.08 9.57 35.38
C GLN A 175 11.48 10.22 34.12
N ARG A 176 10.45 9.64 33.50
CA ARG A 176 9.81 10.21 32.30
C ARG A 176 8.75 11.22 32.73
N LYS A 177 8.74 12.38 32.08
CA LYS A 177 7.70 13.38 32.29
C LYS A 177 6.33 12.80 31.91
N PRO A 178 5.28 13.06 32.71
CA PRO A 178 3.95 12.59 32.40
C PRO A 178 3.47 13.14 31.06
N PHE A 179 2.75 12.30 30.33
CA PHE A 179 2.09 12.66 29.09
C PHE A 179 0.74 11.98 29.00
N VAL A 180 -0.10 12.59 28.19
CA VAL A 180 -1.48 12.19 27.96
C VAL A 180 -1.62 11.72 26.52
N VAL A 181 -2.25 10.57 26.33
CA VAL A 181 -2.79 10.15 25.02
C VAL A 181 -4.31 10.26 25.10
N SER A 182 -4.92 11.07 24.25
CA SER A 182 -6.36 11.23 24.10
C SER A 182 -6.79 10.66 22.75
N LEU A 183 -7.78 9.78 22.74
CA LEU A 183 -8.34 9.18 21.53
C LEU A 183 -9.85 9.44 21.47
N SER A 184 -10.36 9.94 20.35
CA SER A 184 -11.79 10.17 20.12
C SER A 184 -12.24 9.75 18.73
N ASP A 185 -13.49 9.30 18.65
CA ASP A 185 -14.20 9.04 17.41
C ASP A 185 -15.08 10.25 17.08
N ASN A 186 -14.72 10.94 16.00
CA ASN A 186 -15.42 12.11 15.47
C ASN A 186 -16.13 11.79 14.15
N SER A 187 -16.44 10.51 13.91
CA SER A 187 -17.10 10.05 12.70
C SER A 187 -18.48 10.67 12.52
N SER A 188 -18.83 10.89 11.25
CA SER A 188 -20.16 11.27 10.79
C SER A 188 -20.87 10.07 10.18
N PRO A 189 -22.18 10.16 9.84
CA PRO A 189 -22.89 9.05 9.20
C PRO A 189 -22.34 8.63 7.82
N THR A 190 -21.45 9.41 7.20
CA THR A 190 -20.93 9.16 5.85
C THR A 190 -19.41 9.10 5.78
N GLN A 191 -18.70 9.42 6.86
CA GLN A 191 -17.25 9.48 6.89
C GLN A 191 -16.75 9.17 8.29
N GLY A 192 -15.84 8.21 8.38
CA GLY A 192 -15.14 7.85 9.60
C GLY A 192 -14.00 8.82 9.87
N THR A 193 -13.93 9.38 11.08
CA THR A 193 -12.90 10.34 11.48
C THR A 193 -12.40 10.01 12.87
N ILE A 194 -11.16 9.56 12.99
CA ILE A 194 -10.52 9.25 14.28
C ILE A 194 -9.49 10.33 14.58
N ASN A 195 -9.55 10.91 15.77
CA ASN A 195 -8.56 11.85 16.24
C ASN A 195 -7.82 11.28 17.45
N MET A 196 -6.49 11.36 17.42
CA MET A 196 -5.63 11.00 18.53
C MET A 196 -4.65 12.13 18.81
N VAL A 197 -4.59 12.59 20.05
CA VAL A 197 -3.68 13.65 20.47
C VAL A 197 -2.78 13.13 21.60
N ILE A 198 -1.48 13.30 21.46
CA ILE A 198 -0.47 12.92 22.46
C ILE A 198 0.26 14.18 22.87
N TYR A 199 0.19 14.58 24.14
CA TYR A 199 0.81 15.82 24.61
C TYR A 199 1.43 15.67 26.00
N LYS A 200 2.39 16.54 26.34
CA LYS A 200 2.97 16.58 27.69
C LYS A 200 1.95 17.06 28.70
N ASP A 201 1.86 16.36 29.82
CA ASP A 201 1.09 16.85 30.96
C ASP A 201 1.80 18.07 31.56
N LYS A 202 1.04 19.09 31.97
CA LYS A 202 1.55 20.43 32.32
C LYS A 202 2.05 20.52 33.75
#